data_AF-A0A963K613-F1
#
_entry.id   AF-A0A963K613-F1
#
_cell.length_a   1.000
_cell.length_b   1.000
_cell.length_c   1.000
_cell.angle_alpha   90.00
_cell.angle_beta   90.00
_cell.angle_gamma   90.00
#
_symmetry.space_group_name_H-M   'P 1'
#
loop_
_entity.id
_entity.type
_entity.pdbx_description
1 polymer ?
#
loop_
_entity_poly.entity_id
_entity_poly.type
_entity_poly.pdbx_seq_one_letter_code
_entity_poly.pdbx_strand_id
1 'polypeptide(L)'
;MSEPGNMANGAAGDVELARARLWLLLGLCLRAAPDAATLRLIAGLQGDPSPLGSTLGELAGLARSADPVLLAREHHDLFIGLARGELVPYASYYLTGFLHEKPL
;
A
#
# COMPACT_ATOMS: atom_id res chain seq x y z
N MET A 1 -4.90 35.55 23.68
CA MET A 1 -5.07 34.33 24.48
C MET A 1 -5.70 33.31 23.54
N SER A 2 -4.87 32.62 22.75
CA SER A 2 -5.32 31.73 21.68
C SER A 2 -5.60 30.35 22.27
N GLU A 3 -6.76 29.78 21.96
CA GLU A 3 -7.22 28.52 22.53
C GLU A 3 -6.33 27.33 22.12
N PRO A 4 -5.91 26.47 23.06
CA PRO A 4 -5.09 25.29 22.78
C PRO A 4 -5.82 24.19 21.98
N GLY A 5 -7.14 24.29 21.78
CA GLY A 5 -7.95 23.27 21.09
C GLY A 5 -7.72 23.16 19.58
N ASN A 6 -7.31 24.25 18.90
CA ASN A 6 -7.17 24.25 17.43
C ASN A 6 -5.89 23.51 16.95
N MET A 7 -4.82 23.53 17.74
CA MET A 7 -3.54 22.89 17.40
C MET A 7 -3.61 21.36 17.54
N ALA A 8 -4.35 20.84 18.52
CA ALA A 8 -4.52 19.41 18.75
C ALA A 8 -5.37 18.74 17.65
N ASN A 9 -6.39 19.45 17.13
CA ASN A 9 -7.23 18.95 16.04
C ASN A 9 -6.48 18.88 14.70
N GLY A 10 -5.57 19.83 14.44
CA GLY A 10 -4.71 19.81 13.25
C GLY A 10 -3.77 18.59 13.22
N ALA A 11 -3.09 18.32 14.33
CA ALA A 11 -2.19 17.16 14.43
C ALA A 11 -2.92 15.82 14.30
N ALA A 12 -4.12 15.69 14.87
CA ALA A 12 -4.94 14.49 14.69
C ALA A 12 -5.39 14.32 13.22
N GLY A 13 -5.75 15.42 12.55
CA GLY A 13 -6.08 15.42 11.13
C GLY A 13 -4.90 15.01 10.24
N ASP A 14 -3.70 15.48 10.54
CA ASP A 14 -2.48 15.12 9.80
C ASP A 14 -2.16 13.62 9.92
N VAL A 15 -2.33 13.04 11.11
CA VAL A 15 -2.13 11.60 11.34
C VAL A 15 -3.16 10.77 10.57
N GLU A 16 -4.44 11.16 10.60
CA GLU A 16 -5.47 10.43 9.85
C GLU A 16 -5.28 10.55 8.34
N LEU A 17 -4.83 11.69 7.84
CA LEU A 17 -4.47 11.85 6.43
C LEU A 17 -3.26 10.97 6.05
N ALA A 18 -2.22 10.92 6.89
CA ALA A 18 -1.08 10.05 6.68
C ALA A 18 -1.48 8.57 6.66
N ARG A 19 -2.35 8.16 7.60
CA ARG A 19 -2.92 6.81 7.68
C ARG A 19 -3.72 6.47 6.41
N ALA A 20 -4.60 7.37 5.96
CA ALA A 20 -5.39 7.17 4.74
C ALA A 20 -4.50 7.01 3.51
N ARG A 21 -3.42 7.80 3.39
CA ARG A 21 -2.44 7.70 2.29
C ARG A 21 -1.69 6.38 2.32
N LEU A 22 -1.31 5.89 3.50
CA LEU A 22 -0.66 4.59 3.64
C LEU A 22 -1.59 3.44 3.21
N TRP A 23 -2.85 3.46 3.66
CA TRP A 23 -3.83 2.46 3.24
C TRP A 23 -4.13 2.52 1.74
N LEU A 24 -4.17 3.72 1.16
CA LEU A 24 -4.31 3.88 -0.28
C LEU A 24 -3.13 3.24 -1.03
N LEU A 25 -1.88 3.49 -0.59
CA LEU A 25 -0.69 2.87 -1.19
C LEU A 25 -0.78 1.34 -1.16
N LEU A 26 -1.10 0.76 0.00
CA LEU A 26 -1.26 -0.68 0.15
C LEU A 26 -2.39 -1.23 -0.74
N GLY A 27 -3.54 -0.56 -0.75
CA GLY A 27 -4.68 -0.94 -1.58
C GLY A 27 -4.37 -0.89 -3.08
N LEU A 28 -3.60 0.09 -3.54
CA LEU A 28 -3.18 0.18 -4.94
C LEU A 28 -2.31 -1.02 -5.34
N CYS A 29 -1.31 -1.36 -4.53
CA CYS A 29 -0.38 -2.45 -4.82
C CYS A 29 -1.02 -3.85 -4.71
N LEU A 30 -2.01 -4.02 -3.83
CA LEU A 30 -2.72 -5.31 -3.66
C LEU A 30 -3.81 -5.52 -4.72
N ARG A 31 -4.38 -4.43 -5.27
CA ARG A 31 -5.46 -4.52 -6.25
C ARG A 31 -4.95 -4.85 -7.65
N ALA A 32 -3.80 -4.32 -8.03
CA ALA A 32 -3.23 -4.49 -9.35
C ALA A 32 -1.71 -4.30 -9.33
N ALA A 33 -1.04 -4.89 -10.32
CA ALA A 33 0.38 -4.65 -10.55
C ALA A 33 0.67 -3.15 -10.71
N PRO A 34 1.68 -2.58 -10.03
CA PRO A 34 2.07 -1.19 -10.21
C PRO A 34 2.50 -0.92 -11.66
N ASP A 35 1.75 -0.05 -12.34
CA ASP A 35 2.09 0.43 -13.68
C ASP A 35 3.08 1.62 -13.61
N ALA A 36 3.52 2.10 -14.78
CA ALA A 36 4.48 3.21 -14.84
C ALA A 36 3.95 4.52 -14.22
N ALA A 37 2.63 4.71 -14.13
CA ALA A 37 2.06 5.87 -13.45
C ALA A 37 2.12 5.71 -11.93
N THR A 38 1.76 4.53 -11.43
CA THR A 38 1.81 4.16 -10.02
C THR A 38 3.24 4.18 -9.50
N LEU A 39 4.20 3.63 -10.25
CA LEU A 39 5.61 3.66 -9.88
C LEU A 39 6.17 5.07 -9.78
N ARG A 40 5.76 6.00 -10.66
CA ARG A 40 6.14 7.42 -10.55
C ARG A 40 5.61 8.06 -9.27
N LEU A 41 4.39 7.72 -8.85
CA LEU A 41 3.83 8.20 -7.59
C LEU A 41 4.61 7.65 -6.39
N ILE A 42 4.91 6.35 -6.39
CA ILE A 42 5.68 5.69 -5.33
C ILE A 42 7.11 6.24 -5.27
N ALA A 43 7.75 6.45 -6.41
CA ALA A 43 9.09 7.02 -6.51
C ALA A 43 9.21 8.45 -5.95
N GLY A 44 8.08 9.17 -5.86
CA GLY A 44 7.98 10.50 -5.28
C GLY A 44 7.67 10.53 -3.78
N LEU A 45 7.50 9.37 -3.13
CA LEU A 45 7.31 9.31 -1.68
C LEU A 45 8.55 9.84 -0.97
N GLN A 46 8.30 10.63 0.07
CA GLN A 46 9.33 11.15 0.97
C GLN A 46 9.33 10.29 2.23
N GLY A 47 10.50 9.79 2.61
CA GLY A 47 10.71 9.14 3.89
C GLY A 47 11.10 10.15 4.98
N ASP A 48 11.08 9.68 6.21
CA ASP A 48 11.66 10.36 7.37
C ASP A 48 12.51 9.35 8.18
N PRO A 49 13.24 9.78 9.22
CA PRO A 49 14.09 8.88 10.02
C PRO A 49 13.34 7.86 10.88
N SER A 50 12.00 7.83 10.88
CA SER A 50 11.24 6.79 11.56
C SER A 50 11.38 5.44 10.83
N PRO A 51 11.12 4.31 11.49
CA PRO A 51 11.15 3.01 10.83
C PRO A 51 10.23 2.93 9.61
N LEU A 52 9.03 3.51 9.69
CA LEU A 52 8.10 3.56 8.56
C LEU A 52 8.61 4.48 7.45
N GLY A 53 9.12 5.65 7.82
CA GLY A 53 9.68 6.62 6.88
C GLY A 53 10.87 6.06 6.11
N SER A 54 11.78 5.34 6.77
CA SER A 54 12.91 4.67 6.12
C SER A 54 12.44 3.66 5.08
N THR A 55 11.49 2.79 5.44
CA THR A 55 10.92 1.79 4.53
C THR A 55 10.21 2.44 3.34
N LEU A 56 9.50 3.56 3.54
CA LEU A 56 8.89 4.31 2.44
C LEU A 56 9.95 4.94 1.52
N GLY A 57 11.06 5.43 2.08
CA GLY A 57 12.19 5.94 1.31
C GLY A 57 12.88 4.85 0.48
N GLU A 58 13.06 3.66 1.04
CA GLU A 58 13.59 2.48 0.35
C GLU A 58 12.65 2.03 -0.79
N LEU A 59 11.35 1.95 -0.51
CA LEU A 59 10.33 1.64 -1.50
C LEU A 59 10.34 2.64 -2.66
N ALA A 60 10.45 3.95 -2.36
CA ALA A 60 10.61 4.98 -3.38
C ALA A 60 11.87 4.77 -4.21
N GLY A 61 12.96 4.32 -3.58
CA GLY A 61 14.20 3.89 -4.24
C GLY A 61 13.98 2.78 -5.26
N LEU A 62 13.36 1.69 -4.83
CA LEU A 62 13.08 0.53 -5.68
C LEU A 62 12.15 0.89 -6.84
N ALA A 63 11.13 1.73 -6.58
CA ALA A 63 10.18 2.16 -7.61
C ALA A 63 10.84 2.95 -8.75
N ARG A 64 11.97 3.61 -8.51
CA ARG A 64 12.72 4.35 -9.56
C ARG A 64 13.40 3.45 -10.57
N SER A 65 13.77 2.22 -10.19
CA SER A 65 14.45 1.26 -11.07
C SER A 65 13.61 0.03 -11.41
N ALA A 66 12.37 -0.04 -10.93
CA ALA A 66 11.47 -1.15 -11.20
C ALA A 66 11.02 -1.19 -12.67
N ASP A 67 10.91 -2.39 -13.22
CA ASP A 67 10.33 -2.64 -14.53
C ASP A 67 8.84 -3.01 -14.38
N PRO A 68 7.90 -2.18 -14.88
CA PRO A 68 6.47 -2.47 -14.81
C PRO A 68 6.09 -3.81 -15.45
N VAL A 69 6.82 -4.25 -16.48
CA VAL A 69 6.55 -5.52 -17.18
C VAL A 69 6.91 -6.71 -16.30
N LEU A 70 8.04 -6.64 -15.58
CA LEU A 70 8.41 -7.67 -14.61
C LEU A 70 7.46 -7.68 -13.42
N LEU A 71 7.11 -6.51 -12.87
CA LEU A 71 6.15 -6.41 -11.77
C LEU A 71 4.77 -6.96 -12.14
N ALA A 72 4.32 -6.78 -13.38
CA ALA A 72 3.08 -7.38 -13.85
C ALA A 72 3.11 -8.92 -13.82
N ARG A 73 4.26 -9.52 -14.14
CA ARG A 73 4.45 -10.98 -14.05
C ARG A 73 4.50 -11.43 -12.60
N GLU A 74 5.29 -10.76 -11.77
CA GLU A 74 5.40 -11.06 -10.33
C GLU A 74 4.03 -10.96 -9.63
N HIS A 75 3.25 -9.92 -9.91
CA HIS A 75 1.90 -9.77 -9.37
C HIS A 75 0.97 -10.88 -9.86
N HIS A 76 1.07 -11.28 -11.13
CA HIS A 76 0.29 -12.39 -11.66
C HIS A 76 0.62 -13.68 -10.92
N ASP A 77 1.91 -14.03 -10.79
CA ASP A 77 2.36 -15.24 -10.10
C ASP A 77 1.95 -15.23 -8.61
N LEU A 78 2.07 -14.07 -7.95
CA LEU A 78 1.76 -13.92 -6.53
C LEU A 78 0.26 -14.02 -6.22
N PHE A 79 -0.61 -13.35 -6.99
CA PHE A 79 -2.02 -13.18 -6.61
C PHE A 79 -3.04 -13.85 -7.53
N ILE A 80 -2.67 -14.17 -8.76
CA ILE A 80 -3.59 -14.71 -9.77
C ILE A 80 -3.25 -16.16 -10.07
N GLY A 81 -2.06 -16.41 -10.61
CA GLY A 81 -1.58 -17.70 -11.09
C GLY A 81 -2.44 -18.30 -12.21
N LEU A 82 -2.01 -19.44 -12.74
CA LEU A 82 -2.76 -20.21 -13.75
C LEU A 82 -3.87 -21.07 -13.12
N ALA A 83 -3.60 -21.65 -11.95
CA ALA A 83 -4.56 -22.40 -11.15
C ALA A 83 -4.87 -21.68 -9.83
N ARG A 84 -3.83 -21.09 -9.23
CA ARG A 84 -3.90 -20.29 -8.00
C ARG A 84 -2.60 -19.49 -7.87
N GLY A 85 -2.71 -18.22 -7.47
CA GLY A 85 -1.55 -17.45 -7.04
C GLY A 85 -0.95 -18.03 -5.76
N GLU A 86 0.32 -17.71 -5.48
CA GLU A 86 0.97 -18.10 -4.23
C GLU A 86 0.19 -17.62 -2.99
N LEU A 87 -0.46 -16.45 -3.11
CA LEU A 87 -1.33 -15.84 -2.12
C LEU A 87 -2.73 -15.58 -2.70
N VAL A 88 -3.73 -15.55 -1.81
CA VAL A 88 -5.11 -15.20 -2.15
C VAL A 88 -5.45 -13.89 -1.45
N PRO A 89 -5.64 -12.75 -2.14
CA PRO A 89 -5.80 -11.44 -1.49
C PRO A 89 -7.22 -11.22 -0.94
N TYR A 90 -7.79 -12.23 -0.26
CA TYR A 90 -9.13 -12.20 0.32
C TYR A 90 -9.09 -12.63 1.79
N ALA A 91 -9.59 -11.78 2.67
CA ALA A 91 -9.62 -12.06 4.10
C ALA A 91 -10.42 -13.33 4.43
N SER A 92 -11.55 -13.58 3.74
CA SER A 92 -12.38 -14.78 3.95
C SER A 92 -11.57 -16.06 3.79
N TYR A 93 -10.64 -16.09 2.82
CA TYR A 93 -9.80 -17.25 2.56
C TYR A 93 -8.93 -17.63 3.77
N TYR A 94 -8.39 -16.65 4.49
CA TYR A 94 -7.57 -16.91 5.69
C TYR A 94 -8.40 -17.10 6.96
N LEU A 95 -9.64 -16.61 6.98
CA LEU A 95 -10.54 -16.79 8.12
C LEU A 95 -11.25 -18.14 8.10
N THR A 96 -11.63 -18.63 6.91
CA THR A 96 -12.50 -19.80 6.78
C THR A 96 -11.95 -20.88 5.86
N GLY A 97 -10.95 -20.57 5.03
CA GLY A 97 -10.44 -21.46 3.99
C GLY A 97 -11.17 -21.33 2.65
N PHE A 98 -12.22 -20.51 2.55
CA PHE A 98 -13.03 -20.37 1.34
C PHE A 98 -13.16 -18.91 0.86
N LEU A 99 -13.21 -18.75 -0.47
CA LEU A 99 -13.40 -17.45 -1.10
C LEU A 99 -14.87 -17.03 -0.99
N HIS A 100 -15.12 -15.75 -0.68
CA HIS A 100 -16.47 -15.16 -0.56
C HIS A 100 -17.37 -15.78 0.52
N GLU A 101 -16.80 -16.46 1.51
CA GLU A 101 -17.54 -16.97 2.65
C GLU A 101 -17.64 -15.92 3.77
N LYS A 102 -18.85 -15.74 4.32
CA LYS A 102 -19.29 -14.79 5.37
C LYS A 102 -18.86 -13.32 5.16
N PRO A 103 -19.80 -12.35 5.21
CA PRO A 103 -19.42 -10.94 5.17
C PRO A 103 -18.65 -10.55 6.44
N LEU A 104 -17.65 -9.67 6.25
CA LEU A 104 -17.01 -8.91 7.33
C LEU A 104 -17.98 -7.90 7.94
#